data_AF-A0A5A9G7V8-F1
#
_entry.id   AF-A0A5A9G7V8-F1
#
_cell.length_a   1.000
_cell.length_b   1.000
_cell.length_c   1.000
_cell.angle_alpha   90.00
_cell.angle_beta   90.00
_cell.angle_gamma   90.00
#
_symmetry.space_group_name_H-M   'P 1'
#
loop_
_entity.id
_entity.type
_entity.pdbx_description
1 polymer ?
#
loop_
_entity_poly.entity_id
_entity_poly.type
_entity_poly.pdbx_seq_one_letter_code
_entity_poly.pdbx_strand_id
1 'polypeptide(L)'
;MDHAGMARQIVEGVGGAANIALIDHCMTRLRLTVMDIAKVDVRRIQSIPGVLGTMTRGGQFQVVLAEAVVPVSAQVRSLMQGDQSPAVPDTPTGPDMPAAPATANRYDRLAAVIIDNVGGAGNVKALEHCSTRLRFTLADPGRAKVDTLKRTEGILVW
;
A
#
# COMPACT_ATOMS: atom_id res chain seq x y z
N MET A 1 -6.56 20.64 -12.50
CA MET A 1 -6.85 20.43 -11.06
C MET A 1 -5.70 21.05 -10.28
N ASP A 2 -5.97 21.89 -9.27
CA ASP A 2 -4.91 22.55 -8.49
C ASP A 2 -4.40 21.64 -7.36
N HIS A 3 -3.39 20.82 -7.67
CA HIS A 3 -2.82 19.87 -6.71
C HIS A 3 -2.06 20.55 -5.57
N ALA A 4 -1.49 21.74 -5.81
CA ALA A 4 -0.76 22.48 -4.79
C ALA A 4 -1.73 23.08 -3.77
N GLY A 5 -2.83 23.68 -4.23
CA GLY A 5 -3.92 24.15 -3.37
C GLY A 5 -4.58 23.02 -2.59
N MET A 6 -4.80 21.87 -3.22
CA MET A 6 -5.32 20.67 -2.54
C MET A 6 -4.35 20.18 -1.46
N ALA A 7 -3.07 20.06 -1.77
CA ALA A 7 -2.05 19.63 -0.81
C ALA A 7 -1.99 20.56 0.41
N ARG A 8 -2.05 21.88 0.20
CA ARG A 8 -2.10 22.86 1.30
C ARG A 8 -3.33 22.66 2.17
N GLN A 9 -4.51 22.51 1.57
CA GLN A 9 -5.74 22.29 2.32
C GLN A 9 -5.71 20.98 3.12
N ILE A 10 -5.10 19.92 2.57
CA ILE A 10 -4.90 18.65 3.29
C ILE A 10 -3.95 18.86 4.47
N VAL A 11 -2.81 19.51 4.26
CA VAL A 11 -1.82 19.78 5.32
C VAL A 11 -2.42 20.65 6.45
N GLU A 12 -3.16 21.71 6.10
CA GLU A 12 -3.89 22.51 7.08
C GLU A 12 -4.95 21.69 7.80
N GLY A 13 -5.71 20.88 7.07
CA GLY A 13 -6.77 20.04 7.59
C GLY A 13 -6.26 18.98 8.58
N VAL A 14 -5.02 18.50 8.44
CA VAL A 14 -4.42 17.58 9.41
C VAL A 14 -3.77 18.30 10.60
N GLY A 15 -3.92 19.61 10.75
CA GLY A 15 -3.32 20.38 11.85
C GLY A 15 -1.92 20.92 11.54
N GLY A 16 -1.56 21.01 10.26
CA GLY A 16 -0.29 21.56 9.77
C GLY A 16 0.79 20.50 9.54
N ALA A 17 1.86 20.90 8.83
CA ALA A 17 2.99 20.03 8.51
C ALA A 17 3.68 19.45 9.76
N ALA A 18 3.73 20.22 10.84
CA ALA A 18 4.29 19.78 12.12
C ALA A 18 3.51 18.64 12.79
N ASN A 19 2.24 18.42 12.41
CA ASN A 19 1.45 17.29 12.92
C ASN A 19 1.62 16.02 12.08
N ILE A 20 2.35 16.07 10.96
CA ILE A 20 2.57 14.93 10.07
C ILE A 20 3.93 14.32 10.40
N ALA A 21 3.93 13.08 10.89
CA ALA A 21 5.14 12.33 11.17
C ALA A 21 5.71 11.63 9.93
N LEU A 22 4.82 11.11 9.06
CA LEU A 22 5.22 10.39 7.85
C LEU A 22 4.17 10.54 6.75
N ILE A 23 4.61 10.68 5.50
CA ILE A 23 3.76 10.57 4.31
C ILE A 23 4.14 9.32 3.53
N ASP A 24 3.13 8.54 3.22
CA ASP A 24 3.20 7.43 2.27
C ASP A 24 2.03 7.54 1.28
N HIS A 25 2.08 6.85 0.15
CA HIS A 25 0.95 6.77 -0.78
C HIS A 25 0.94 5.43 -1.51
N CYS A 26 -0.25 5.03 -1.92
CA CYS A 26 -0.42 3.98 -2.91
C CYS A 26 -1.12 4.55 -4.14
N MET A 27 -1.44 3.69 -5.11
CA MET A 27 -2.04 4.09 -6.40
C MET A 27 -3.30 4.97 -6.30
N THR A 28 -4.04 4.95 -5.19
CA THR A 28 -5.28 5.73 -5.03
C THR A 28 -5.43 6.47 -3.71
N ARG A 29 -4.51 6.27 -2.75
CA ARG A 29 -4.65 6.81 -1.38
C ARG A 29 -3.37 7.42 -0.87
N LEU A 30 -3.48 8.64 -0.36
CA LEU A 30 -2.45 9.31 0.41
C LEU A 30 -2.59 8.84 1.86
N ARG A 31 -1.50 8.38 2.46
CA ARG A 31 -1.45 7.91 3.85
C ARG A 31 -0.57 8.86 4.66
N LEU A 32 -1.13 9.43 5.70
CA LEU A 32 -0.49 10.38 6.59
C LEU A 32 -0.45 9.75 7.99
N THR A 33 0.75 9.49 8.49
CA THR A 33 0.92 9.21 9.91
C THR A 33 0.93 10.54 10.63
N VAL A 34 -0.07 10.79 11.46
CA VAL A 34 -0.21 12.04 12.21
C VAL A 34 0.19 11.83 13.66
N MET A 35 0.80 12.84 14.28
CA MET A 35 1.19 12.79 15.69
C MET A 35 -0.02 12.91 16.62
N ASP A 36 -0.97 13.76 16.24
CA ASP A 36 -2.20 13.99 16.99
C ASP A 36 -3.43 13.96 16.06
N ILE A 37 -4.23 12.92 16.18
CA ILE A 37 -5.45 12.74 15.38
C ILE A 37 -6.55 13.76 15.76
N ALA A 38 -6.52 14.32 16.97
CA ALA A 38 -7.51 15.30 17.42
C ALA A 38 -7.40 16.63 16.68
N LYS A 39 -6.24 16.92 16.10
CA LYS A 39 -6.00 18.10 15.24
C LYS A 39 -6.46 17.91 13.80
N VAL A 40 -6.89 16.69 13.44
CA VAL A 40 -7.32 16.39 12.07
C VAL A 40 -8.80 16.77 11.89
N ASP A 41 -9.04 17.80 11.09
CA ASP A 41 -10.37 18.20 10.65
C ASP A 41 -10.81 17.37 9.43
N VAL A 42 -11.39 16.22 9.72
CA VAL A 42 -11.90 15.29 8.72
C VAL A 42 -12.96 15.93 7.82
N ARG A 43 -13.83 16.78 8.37
CA ARG A 43 -14.93 17.41 7.61
C ARG A 43 -14.37 18.41 6.60
N ARG A 44 -13.39 19.21 7.00
CA ARG A 44 -12.69 20.13 6.10
C ARG A 44 -12.02 19.36 4.96
N ILE A 45 -11.31 18.27 5.26
CA ILE A 45 -10.61 17.47 4.24
C ILE A 45 -11.57 16.81 3.26
N GLN A 46 -12.70 16.27 3.74
CA GLN A 46 -13.74 15.70 2.87
C GLN A 46 -14.43 16.73 1.97
N SER A 47 -14.41 18.01 2.35
CA SER A 47 -15.01 19.09 1.57
C SER A 47 -14.10 19.58 0.43
N ILE A 48 -12.84 19.12 0.37
CA ILE A 48 -11.88 19.52 -0.66
C ILE A 48 -12.28 18.90 -2.01
N PRO A 49 -12.45 19.68 -3.08
CA PRO A 49 -12.80 19.16 -4.40
C PRO A 49 -11.74 18.17 -4.90
N GLY A 50 -12.14 16.92 -5.15
CA GLY A 50 -11.25 15.83 -5.59
C GLY A 50 -10.88 14.84 -4.48
N VAL A 51 -11.23 15.11 -3.23
CA VAL A 51 -11.20 14.11 -2.16
C VAL A 51 -12.45 13.24 -2.26
N LEU A 52 -12.26 11.95 -2.50
CA LEU A 52 -13.36 10.97 -2.60
C LEU A 52 -13.76 10.42 -1.22
N GLY A 53 -12.88 10.56 -0.23
CA GLY A 53 -13.14 10.14 1.13
C GLY A 53 -11.88 10.14 1.99
N THR A 54 -12.09 9.89 3.28
CA THR A 54 -11.02 9.81 4.28
C THR A 54 -11.27 8.65 5.22
N MET A 55 -10.22 8.01 5.73
CA MET A 55 -10.34 6.96 6.74
C MET A 55 -9.14 6.92 7.66
N THR A 56 -9.36 6.52 8.91
CA THR A 56 -8.29 6.32 9.89
C THR A 56 -8.18 4.84 10.22
N ARG A 57 -7.01 4.23 10.02
CA ARG A 57 -6.72 2.85 10.42
C ARG A 57 -5.27 2.71 10.88
N GLY A 58 -5.08 1.99 11.99
CA GLY A 58 -3.74 1.64 12.47
C GLY A 58 -2.85 2.84 12.77
N GLY A 59 -3.41 3.94 13.27
CA GLY A 59 -2.67 5.19 13.53
C GLY A 59 -2.34 6.03 12.29
N GLN A 60 -2.80 5.63 11.10
CA GLN A 60 -2.64 6.41 9.87
C GLN A 60 -3.98 7.01 9.42
N PHE A 61 -3.95 8.30 9.10
CA PHE A 61 -5.02 9.01 8.43
C PHE A 61 -4.83 8.89 6.90
N GLN A 62 -5.84 8.42 6.19
CA GLN A 62 -5.75 8.16 4.75
C GLN A 62 -6.76 9.01 4.00
N VAL A 63 -6.35 9.59 2.88
CA VAL A 63 -7.17 10.40 1.97
C VAL A 63 -7.24 9.71 0.62
N VAL A 64 -8.45 9.47 0.12
CA VAL A 64 -8.68 8.83 -1.18
C VAL A 64 -8.72 9.92 -2.25
N LEU A 65 -7.73 9.92 -3.14
CA LEU A 65 -7.51 10.94 -4.17
C LEU A 65 -7.54 10.37 -5.60
N ALA A 66 -7.73 9.05 -5.74
CA ALA A 66 -7.64 8.34 -7.02
C ALA A 66 -6.34 8.69 -7.77
N GLU A 67 -6.43 9.13 -9.03
CA GLU A 67 -5.29 9.48 -9.88
C GLU A 67 -4.50 10.70 -9.41
N ALA A 68 -5.10 11.58 -8.60
CA ALA A 68 -4.44 12.78 -8.08
C ALA A 68 -3.45 12.48 -6.95
N VAL A 69 -3.35 11.23 -6.50
CA VAL A 69 -2.55 10.87 -5.31
C VAL A 69 -1.05 11.15 -5.49
N VAL A 70 -0.48 10.83 -6.66
CA VAL A 70 0.95 11.00 -6.96
C VAL A 70 1.33 12.48 -7.02
N PRO A 71 0.62 13.34 -7.80
CA PRO A 71 0.96 14.76 -7.80
C PRO A 71 0.69 15.43 -6.45
N VAL A 72 -0.37 15.05 -5.73
CA VAL A 72 -0.68 15.65 -4.42
C VAL A 72 0.32 15.22 -3.35
N SER A 73 0.73 13.94 -3.31
CA SER A 73 1.73 13.46 -2.33
C SER A 73 3.06 14.18 -2.48
N ALA A 74 3.49 14.46 -3.72
CA ALA A 74 4.68 15.25 -4.01
C ALA A 74 4.57 16.69 -3.48
N GLN A 75 3.40 17.32 -3.66
CA GLN A 75 3.16 18.68 -3.14
C GLN A 75 3.10 18.72 -1.61
N VAL A 76 2.44 17.75 -0.96
CA VAL A 76 2.42 17.64 0.51
C VAL A 76 3.85 17.46 1.05
N ARG A 77 4.68 16.65 0.39
CA ARG A 77 6.09 16.48 0.76
C ARG A 77 6.88 17.78 0.65
N SER A 78 6.68 18.54 -0.44
CA SER A 78 7.30 19.86 -0.63
C SER A 78 6.91 20.85 0.48
N LEU A 79 5.64 20.85 0.88
CA LEU A 79 5.13 21.70 1.97
C LEU A 79 5.68 21.30 3.35
N MET A 80 5.98 20.02 3.57
CA MET A 80 6.59 19.55 4.81
C MET A 80 8.08 19.86 4.90
N GLN A 81 8.79 19.82 3.77
CA GLN A 81 10.26 19.84 3.78
C GLN A 81 10.87 21.24 3.66
N GLY A 82 10.08 22.27 3.33
CA GLY A 82 10.61 23.62 3.14
C GLY A 82 11.67 23.63 2.05
N ASP A 83 11.23 23.75 0.79
CA ASP A 83 12.11 23.95 -0.38
C ASP A 83 13.24 22.93 -0.52
N GLN A 84 12.95 21.65 -0.74
CA GLN A 84 13.79 20.73 -1.53
C GLN A 84 12.92 19.53 -2.03
N SER A 85 13.17 19.08 -3.25
CA SER A 85 12.47 18.03 -4.02
C SER A 85 13.52 17.18 -4.75
N PRO A 86 13.27 15.93 -5.24
CA PRO A 86 12.47 14.81 -4.70
C PRO A 86 13.25 13.45 -4.73
N ALA A 87 12.65 12.36 -4.20
CA ALA A 87 12.98 10.98 -4.59
C ALA A 87 11.71 10.08 -4.65
N VAL A 88 11.63 9.29 -5.74
CA VAL A 88 10.55 8.51 -6.43
C VAL A 88 10.27 7.08 -5.87
N PRO A 89 9.47 6.14 -6.48
CA PRO A 89 8.00 6.04 -6.79
C PRO A 89 7.29 4.71 -6.30
N ASP A 90 5.98 4.57 -6.56
CA ASP A 90 4.92 3.57 -6.18
C ASP A 90 5.11 2.02 -6.24
N THR A 91 4.36 1.24 -5.40
CA THR A 91 3.62 -0.03 -5.75
C THR A 91 2.55 -0.48 -4.67
N PRO A 92 1.34 -1.04 -5.00
CA PRO A 92 0.27 -1.49 -4.05
C PRO A 92 -0.12 -3.01 -4.06
N THR A 93 -0.90 -3.52 -3.06
CA THR A 93 -1.55 -4.88 -3.03
C THR A 93 -2.95 -4.98 -2.38
N GLY A 94 -3.85 -5.73 -3.07
CA GLY A 94 -4.84 -6.83 -2.75
C GLY A 94 -5.91 -6.77 -1.62
N PRO A 95 -6.78 -7.82 -1.37
CA PRO A 95 -7.20 -9.06 -2.12
C PRO A 95 -8.74 -9.35 -2.21
N ASP A 96 -9.15 -10.39 -3.00
CA ASP A 96 -10.08 -11.52 -2.64
C ASP A 96 -10.32 -12.50 -3.84
N MET A 97 -10.47 -13.81 -3.59
CA MET A 97 -10.71 -14.94 -4.56
C MET A 97 -12.04 -15.66 -4.21
N PRO A 98 -12.76 -16.45 -5.09
CA PRO A 98 -12.32 -17.46 -6.09
C PRO A 98 -12.99 -17.26 -7.50
N ALA A 99 -12.84 -18.02 -8.59
CA ALA A 99 -12.47 -19.40 -8.90
C ALA A 99 -11.89 -19.51 -10.34
N ALA A 100 -11.12 -20.57 -10.65
CA ALA A 100 -10.52 -20.84 -11.97
C ALA A 100 -11.55 -21.32 -13.04
N PRO A 101 -11.24 -21.45 -14.35
CA PRO A 101 -10.02 -21.15 -15.13
C PRO A 101 -10.27 -20.25 -16.37
N ALA A 102 -9.24 -19.63 -16.96
CA ALA A 102 -9.18 -19.36 -18.41
C ALA A 102 -7.77 -18.89 -18.80
N THR A 103 -7.09 -19.61 -19.70
CA THR A 103 -5.83 -19.16 -20.37
C THR A 103 -4.74 -18.64 -19.43
N ALA A 104 -3.87 -19.53 -18.97
CA ALA A 104 -2.91 -19.31 -17.88
C ALA A 104 -2.02 -18.06 -18.12
N ASN A 105 -2.31 -17.01 -17.36
CA ASN A 105 -1.48 -15.81 -17.23
C ASN A 105 -0.10 -16.24 -16.70
N ARG A 106 0.96 -15.48 -17.01
CA ARG A 106 2.36 -15.82 -16.64
C ARG A 106 2.52 -16.17 -15.15
N TYR A 107 1.68 -15.58 -14.30
CA TYR A 107 1.68 -15.78 -12.86
C TYR A 107 0.96 -17.04 -12.37
N ASP A 108 0.07 -17.65 -13.16
CA ASP A 108 -0.65 -18.87 -12.76
C ASP A 108 0.30 -20.07 -12.68
N ARG A 109 1.25 -20.14 -13.62
CA ARG A 109 2.31 -21.14 -13.59
C ARG A 109 3.24 -20.95 -12.40
N LEU A 110 3.60 -19.70 -12.10
CA LEU A 110 4.44 -19.40 -10.94
C LEU A 110 3.73 -19.73 -9.62
N ALA A 111 2.44 -19.41 -9.52
CA ALA A 111 1.62 -19.74 -8.35
C ALA A 111 1.54 -21.26 -8.14
N ALA A 112 1.34 -22.04 -9.21
CA ALA A 112 1.35 -23.50 -9.12
C ALA A 112 2.69 -24.05 -8.61
N VAL A 113 3.81 -23.50 -9.12
CA VAL A 113 5.16 -23.86 -8.67
C VAL A 113 5.36 -23.51 -7.20
N ILE A 114 4.91 -22.33 -6.75
CA ILE A 114 5.02 -21.91 -5.34
C ILE A 114 4.23 -22.88 -4.45
N ILE A 115 2.98 -23.18 -4.81
CA ILE A 115 2.09 -24.02 -4.00
C ILE A 115 2.64 -25.46 -3.90
N ASP A 116 3.16 -26.03 -4.99
CA ASP A 116 3.79 -27.35 -4.95
C ASP A 116 5.02 -27.35 -4.02
N ASN A 117 5.86 -26.32 -4.13
CA ASN A 117 7.11 -26.26 -3.37
C ASN A 117 6.91 -25.88 -1.90
N VAL A 118 5.80 -25.25 -1.49
CA VAL A 118 5.46 -25.09 -0.06
C VAL A 118 4.84 -26.37 0.55
N GLY A 119 4.76 -27.48 -0.19
CA GLY A 119 4.24 -28.77 0.29
C GLY A 119 2.79 -29.05 -0.09
N GLY A 120 2.25 -28.29 -1.05
CA GLY A 120 0.88 -28.36 -1.56
C GLY A 120 -0.08 -27.39 -0.87
N ALA A 121 -1.25 -27.16 -1.47
CA ALA A 121 -2.27 -26.26 -0.92
C ALA A 121 -2.75 -26.67 0.48
N GLY A 122 -2.82 -27.99 0.75
CA GLY A 122 -3.17 -28.53 2.08
C GLY A 122 -2.11 -28.28 3.15
N ASN A 123 -0.90 -27.82 2.79
CA ASN A 123 0.12 -27.41 3.75
C ASN A 123 0.07 -25.91 4.06
N VAL A 124 -0.78 -25.11 3.40
CA VAL A 124 -0.91 -23.67 3.65
C VAL A 124 -2.06 -23.44 4.64
N LYS A 125 -1.74 -22.95 5.84
CA LYS A 125 -2.72 -22.56 6.86
C LYS A 125 -3.28 -21.16 6.63
N ALA A 126 -2.43 -20.24 6.20
CA ALA A 126 -2.82 -18.88 5.88
C ALA A 126 -1.92 -18.31 4.80
N LEU A 127 -2.49 -17.45 3.95
CA LEU A 127 -1.77 -16.67 2.97
C LEU A 127 -2.12 -15.20 3.20
N GLU A 128 -1.14 -14.44 3.63
CA GLU A 128 -1.23 -12.98 3.72
C GLU A 128 -0.40 -12.36 2.61
N HIS A 129 -0.77 -11.17 2.15
CA HIS A 129 0.02 -10.46 1.16
C HIS A 129 0.14 -8.97 1.49
N CYS A 130 1.25 -8.39 1.06
CA CYS A 130 1.55 -6.96 1.05
C CYS A 130 2.16 -6.62 -0.32
N SER A 131 2.42 -5.33 -0.58
CA SER A 131 2.55 -4.80 -1.96
C SER A 131 3.66 -5.43 -2.78
N THR A 132 4.58 -6.12 -2.10
CA THR A 132 5.78 -6.73 -2.64
C THR A 132 6.03 -8.15 -2.11
N ARG A 133 5.18 -8.71 -1.25
CA ARG A 133 5.46 -10.01 -0.61
C ARG A 133 4.20 -10.83 -0.34
N LEU A 134 4.31 -12.12 -0.61
CA LEU A 134 3.38 -13.15 -0.14
C LEU A 134 3.97 -13.80 1.11
N ARG A 135 3.18 -13.90 2.18
CA ARG A 135 3.55 -14.55 3.43
C ARG A 135 2.68 -15.78 3.61
N PHE A 136 3.32 -16.94 3.56
CA PHE A 136 2.67 -18.23 3.76
C PHE A 136 2.89 -18.69 5.20
N THR A 137 1.80 -18.96 5.91
CA THR A 137 1.83 -19.71 7.17
C THR A 137 1.61 -21.17 6.81
N LEU A 138 2.57 -22.04 7.14
CA LEU A 138 2.50 -23.45 6.77
C LEU A 138 2.04 -24.32 7.94
N ALA A 139 1.33 -25.40 7.63
CA ALA A 139 0.93 -26.40 8.61
C ALA A 139 2.13 -27.17 9.13
N ASP A 140 3.01 -27.56 8.22
CA ASP A 140 4.28 -28.22 8.48
C ASP A 140 5.39 -27.58 7.61
N PRO A 141 6.28 -26.78 8.21
CA PRO A 141 7.41 -26.17 7.52
C PRO A 141 8.38 -27.19 6.91
N GLY A 142 8.46 -28.42 7.44
CA GLY A 142 9.37 -29.47 6.95
C GLY A 142 8.98 -30.01 5.57
N ARG A 143 7.74 -29.78 5.14
CA ARG A 143 7.26 -30.12 3.80
C ARG A 143 7.58 -29.07 2.74
N ALA A 144 8.06 -27.89 3.15
CA ALA A 144 8.43 -26.82 2.24
C ALA A 144 9.83 -27.03 1.67
N LYS A 145 9.93 -27.06 0.35
CA LYS A 145 11.18 -27.12 -0.41
C LYS A 145 11.77 -25.71 -0.56
N VAL A 146 12.16 -25.10 0.56
CA VAL A 146 12.64 -23.71 0.63
C VAL A 146 13.85 -23.47 -0.28
N ASP A 147 14.76 -24.44 -0.38
CA ASP A 147 15.94 -24.33 -1.25
C ASP A 147 15.58 -24.29 -2.74
N THR A 148 14.51 -24.98 -3.15
CA THR A 148 14.00 -24.94 -4.52
C THR A 148 13.31 -23.62 -4.81
N LEU A 149 12.54 -23.09 -3.85
CA LEU A 149 11.92 -21.77 -3.97
C LEU A 149 12.96 -20.65 -4.11
N LYS A 150 14.07 -20.72 -3.36
CA LYS A 150 15.18 -19.74 -3.47
C LYS A 150 15.90 -19.76 -4.82
N ARG A 151 15.88 -20.88 -5.54
CA ARG A 151 16.50 -21.02 -6.86
C ARG A 151 15.53 -20.77 -8.02
N THR A 152 14.26 -20.48 -7.73
CA THR A 152 13.25 -20.22 -8.76
C THR A 152 13.31 -18.75 -9.17
N GLU A 153 13.45 -18.51 -10.47
CA GLU A 153 13.52 -17.16 -11.03
C GLU A 153 12.26 -16.35 -10.69
N GLY A 154 12.45 -15.17 -10.09
CA GLY A 154 11.34 -14.30 -9.64
C GLY A 154 10.83 -14.56 -8.23
N ILE A 155 11.44 -15.46 -7.45
CA ILE A 155 11.08 -15.73 -6.05
C ILE A 155 12.26 -15.41 -5.12
N LEU A 156 12.00 -14.60 -4.09
CA LEU A 156 12.95 -14.31 -3.02
C LEU A 156 12.36 -14.77 -1.68
N VAL A 157 12.97 -15.78 -1.08
CA VAL A 157 12.54 -16.36 0.20
C VAL A 157 13.49 -15.94 1.30
N TRP A 158 12.95 -15.25 2.30
CA TRP A 158 13.64 -14.75 3.49
C TRP A 158 13.01 -15.34 4.74
#